data_AF-A0A973W7B5-F1
#
_entry.id   AF-A0A973W7B5-F1
#
_cell.length_a   1.000
_cell.length_b   1.000
_cell.length_c   1.000
_cell.angle_alpha   90.00
_cell.angle_beta   90.00
_cell.angle_gamma   90.00
#
_symmetry.space_group_name_H-M   'P 1'
#
loop_
_entity.id
_entity.type
_entity.pdbx_description
1 polymer ?
#
loop_
_entity_poly.entity_id
_entity_poly.type
_entity_poly.pdbx_seq_one_letter_code
_entity_poly.pdbx_strand_id
1 'polypeptide(L)'
;MKEHLAIPLTALMLHGALVSSASAATIAPPSQYGRCSDNGNLLLEIESASHMTQRAMCHQKPVLQVQLREPPALKPICTSLSIDCVVSQTSGYDNGIYPQGVRTYFSWYAGGPAATGNIASPSNFSSLTGWGQIYPQVGVSNVAASVYLKDYRVYVHLTSGGWQLVQDQATNSIGGRRYVADFSNNSSSEMSLVVQPDGSVRMDSPASGYNNHFWIEPRGSYAPGTVNGVFSLAQLRTDDASANLIANFGADWWRDTSAPYLYLNGVFVNNPGIGMGTWVKLTTTYQYFFFTTMTKSQLQAEPPPLR
;
A
#
# COMPACT_ATOMS: atom_id res chain seq x y z
N MET A 1 -33.05 -43.07 -10.13
CA MET A 1 -32.90 -44.43 -9.56
C MET A 1 -31.59 -45.02 -10.05
N LYS A 2 -30.82 -45.60 -9.13
CA LYS A 2 -29.47 -46.21 -9.26
C LYS A 2 -28.32 -45.19 -9.31
N GLU A 3 -27.70 -44.83 -8.19
CA GLU A 3 -26.78 -45.58 -7.29
C GLU A 3 -25.34 -45.69 -7.80
N HIS A 4 -24.46 -45.13 -6.95
CA HIS A 4 -23.14 -45.58 -6.52
C HIS A 4 -22.05 -45.96 -7.53
N LEU A 5 -20.91 -45.26 -7.41
CA LEU A 5 -19.61 -45.93 -7.18
C LEU A 5 -18.61 -44.95 -6.55
N ALA A 6 -18.38 -45.15 -5.25
CA ALA A 6 -17.14 -44.80 -4.58
C ALA A 6 -16.22 -46.04 -4.63
N ILE A 7 -14.92 -45.85 -4.82
CA ILE A 7 -13.90 -46.83 -4.43
C ILE A 7 -12.74 -46.11 -3.71
N PRO A 8 -12.20 -46.66 -2.60
CA PRO A 8 -11.16 -46.07 -1.75
C PRO A 8 -9.81 -46.85 -1.83
N LEU A 9 -8.94 -46.60 -0.85
CA LEU A 9 -7.66 -47.26 -0.43
C LEU A 9 -6.36 -46.67 -1.02
N THR A 10 -5.51 -45.96 -0.24
CA THR A 10 -4.58 -46.31 0.88
C THR A 10 -3.27 -46.98 0.48
N ALA A 11 -2.16 -46.29 0.79
CA ALA A 11 -0.88 -46.78 1.36
C ALA A 11 0.03 -45.53 1.48
N LEU A 12 0.31 -44.94 2.65
CA LEU A 12 1.16 -45.39 3.75
C LEU A 12 2.51 -45.97 3.30
N MET A 13 3.57 -45.14 3.34
CA MET A 13 4.90 -45.57 3.79
C MET A 13 5.58 -44.42 4.53
N LEU A 14 5.88 -44.74 5.80
CA LEU A 14 6.75 -44.04 6.73
C LEU A 14 8.23 -44.37 6.43
N HIS A 15 9.13 -43.69 7.15
CA HIS A 15 10.61 -43.75 7.22
C HIS A 15 11.27 -42.61 6.41
N GLY A 16 12.11 -41.74 6.97
CA GLY A 16 12.72 -41.69 8.30
C GLY A 16 13.58 -40.43 8.36
N ALA A 17 13.80 -39.94 9.58
CA ALA A 17 14.45 -38.69 9.89
C ALA A 17 15.91 -38.61 9.40
N LEU A 18 16.34 -37.39 9.03
CA LEU A 18 17.72 -36.94 9.22
C LEU A 18 17.71 -35.45 9.59
N VAL A 19 18.15 -35.22 10.83
CA VAL A 19 18.49 -33.94 11.40
C VAL A 19 19.69 -33.37 10.65
N SER A 20 19.58 -32.14 10.16
CA SER A 20 20.73 -31.30 9.84
C SER A 20 20.49 -29.89 10.32
N SER A 21 21.08 -29.60 11.47
CA SER A 21 21.35 -28.25 11.97
C SER A 21 22.19 -27.48 10.94
N ALA A 22 21.64 -26.41 10.37
CA ALA A 22 22.41 -25.41 9.65
C ALA A 22 22.11 -24.03 10.24
N SER A 23 23.18 -23.40 10.73
CA SER A 23 23.21 -22.11 11.38
C SER A 23 22.52 -21.00 10.60
N ALA A 24 21.90 -20.08 11.35
CA ALA A 24 21.50 -18.78 10.88
C ALA A 24 22.71 -18.04 10.27
N ALA A 25 22.70 -17.88 8.95
CA ALA A 25 23.53 -16.90 8.26
C ALA A 25 22.66 -15.68 7.96
N THR A 26 22.89 -14.62 8.71
CA THR A 26 22.33 -13.28 8.49
C THR A 26 22.82 -12.78 7.13
N ILE A 27 21.97 -12.75 6.12
CA ILE A 27 22.28 -12.11 4.84
C ILE A 27 22.07 -10.61 5.02
N ALA A 28 23.18 -9.86 5.07
CA ALA A 28 23.17 -8.40 5.02
C ALA A 28 22.62 -7.92 3.66
N PRO A 29 21.92 -6.77 3.59
CA PRO A 29 21.46 -6.21 2.32
C PRO A 29 22.67 -5.83 1.43
N PRO A 30 22.49 -5.75 0.11
CA PRO A 30 23.58 -5.54 -0.83
C PRO A 30 24.24 -4.19 -0.58
N SER A 31 25.47 -4.23 -0.03
CA SER A 31 26.38 -3.10 -0.05
C SER A 31 26.88 -2.90 -1.48
N GLN A 32 26.72 -1.69 -2.00
CA GLN A 32 27.40 -1.26 -3.22
C GLN A 32 28.91 -1.24 -2.95
N TYR A 33 29.63 -2.25 -3.43
CA TYR A 33 31.09 -2.22 -3.46
C TYR A 33 31.55 -1.79 -4.85
N GLY A 34 32.00 -0.53 -4.97
CA GLY A 34 32.89 -0.15 -6.07
C GLY A 34 34.27 -0.77 -5.84
N ARG A 35 34.81 -1.51 -6.81
CA ARG A 35 36.22 -1.90 -6.84
C ARG A 35 37.00 -0.87 -7.66
N CYS A 36 38.12 -0.38 -7.14
CA CYS A 36 39.09 0.35 -7.95
C CYS A 36 39.74 -0.62 -8.95
N SER A 37 39.88 -0.21 -10.22
CA SER A 37 40.79 -0.90 -11.14
C SER A 37 42.23 -0.45 -10.88
N ASP A 38 43.20 -1.30 -11.20
CA ASP A 38 44.63 -1.12 -10.92
C ASP A 38 45.27 0.11 -11.57
N ASN A 39 44.52 0.85 -12.40
CA ASN A 39 44.99 2.07 -13.09
C ASN A 39 44.43 3.37 -12.48
N GLY A 40 43.83 3.32 -11.28
CA GLY A 40 43.51 4.51 -10.49
C GLY A 40 42.33 5.36 -10.98
N ASN A 41 41.52 4.86 -11.92
CA ASN A 41 40.27 5.51 -12.33
C ASN A 41 39.05 4.75 -11.79
N LEU A 42 38.11 5.49 -11.21
CA LEU A 42 36.79 5.01 -10.80
C LEU A 42 35.87 5.07 -12.04
N LEU A 43 35.48 3.92 -12.58
CA LEU A 43 34.40 3.84 -13.56
C LEU A 43 33.08 3.68 -12.80
N LEU A 44 32.38 4.80 -12.60
CA LEU A 44 30.95 4.82 -12.31
C LEU A 44 30.24 5.00 -13.65
N GLU A 45 29.75 3.92 -14.25
CA GLU A 45 28.71 4.04 -15.27
C GLU A 45 27.39 4.39 -14.57
N ILE A 46 27.12 5.68 -14.50
CA ILE A 46 25.78 6.21 -14.25
C ILE A 46 25.36 6.87 -15.56
N GLU A 47 24.52 6.19 -16.35
CA GLU A 47 23.76 6.86 -17.41
C GLU A 47 22.69 7.74 -16.74
N SER A 48 22.99 9.01 -16.53
CA SER A 48 21.98 10.07 -16.63
C SER A 48 22.67 11.43 -16.85
N ALA A 49 22.14 12.18 -17.80
CA ALA A 49 22.72 13.40 -18.36
C ALA A 49 22.80 14.56 -17.36
N SER A 50 24.00 15.09 -17.14
CA SER A 50 24.32 16.53 -17.18
C SER A 50 25.79 16.75 -16.79
N HIS A 51 26.45 17.65 -17.52
CA HIS A 51 27.88 17.93 -17.42
C HIS A 51 28.30 18.45 -16.03
N MET A 52 29.25 17.77 -15.39
CA MET A 52 30.43 18.37 -14.72
C MET A 52 31.42 17.27 -14.30
N THR A 53 32.55 17.16 -15.01
CA THR A 53 33.68 16.30 -14.61
C THR A 53 34.49 16.96 -13.50
N GLN A 54 34.41 16.44 -12.27
CA GLN A 54 35.46 16.63 -11.26
C GLN A 54 36.30 15.36 -11.17
N ARG A 55 37.58 15.45 -11.55
CA ARG A 55 38.58 14.41 -11.30
C ARG A 55 39.09 14.55 -9.86
N ALA A 56 38.75 13.62 -8.98
CA ALA A 56 39.40 13.49 -7.67
C ALA A 56 40.55 12.48 -7.77
N MET A 57 41.79 12.92 -7.53
CA MET A 57 42.97 12.04 -7.44
C MET A 57 43.07 11.45 -6.03
N CYS A 58 43.28 10.13 -5.93
CA CYS A 58 43.42 9.40 -4.67
C CYS A 58 44.77 9.63 -3.99
N HIS A 59 45.02 10.82 -3.44
CA HIS A 59 46.10 11.04 -2.47
C HIS A 59 45.59 11.79 -1.25
N GLN A 60 44.82 11.07 -0.43
CA GLN A 60 44.70 11.23 1.01
C GLN A 60 43.93 10.01 1.50
N LYS A 61 44.40 9.34 2.56
CA LYS A 61 43.69 8.22 3.17
C LYS A 61 42.26 8.69 3.48
N PRO A 62 41.21 8.20 2.79
CA PRO A 62 39.87 8.53 3.19
C PRO A 62 39.63 7.71 4.46
N VAL A 63 39.50 8.40 5.59
CA VAL A 63 38.72 7.85 6.69
C VAL A 63 37.33 7.67 6.10
N LEU A 64 36.98 6.43 5.73
CA LEU A 64 35.64 6.08 5.31
C LEU A 64 34.77 6.28 6.55
N GLN A 65 34.26 7.50 6.74
CA GLN A 65 33.12 7.71 7.60
C GLN A 65 31.99 6.96 6.90
N VAL A 66 31.74 5.74 7.36
CA VAL A 66 30.44 5.11 7.20
C VAL A 66 29.49 6.05 7.91
N GLN A 67 28.93 7.01 7.18
CA GLN A 67 27.68 7.63 7.56
C GLN A 67 26.71 6.46 7.63
N LEU A 68 26.55 5.91 8.83
CA LEU A 68 25.40 5.12 9.19
C LEU A 68 24.22 5.96 8.69
N ARG A 69 23.60 5.56 7.57
CA ARG A 69 22.31 6.13 7.20
C ARG A 69 21.46 5.86 8.42
N GLU A 70 21.10 6.92 9.13
CA GLU A 70 20.06 6.82 10.14
C GLU A 70 18.89 6.09 9.45
N PRO A 71 18.31 5.06 10.10
CA PRO A 71 17.13 4.44 9.56
C PRO A 71 16.14 5.57 9.21
N PRO A 72 15.55 5.56 8.00
CA PRO A 72 14.66 6.65 7.60
C PRO A 72 13.67 6.90 8.72
N ALA A 73 13.63 8.14 9.21
CA ALA A 73 12.77 8.49 10.33
C ALA A 73 11.35 8.02 9.99
N LEU A 74 10.76 7.20 10.87
CA LEU A 74 9.37 6.79 10.74
C LEU A 74 8.54 8.05 10.53
N LYS A 75 7.76 8.07 9.44
CA LYS A 75 6.95 9.23 9.08
C LYS A 75 6.05 9.63 10.25
N PRO A 76 5.80 10.93 10.44
CA PRO A 76 5.00 11.41 11.55
C PRO A 76 3.62 10.74 11.53
N ILE A 77 3.21 10.26 12.71
CA ILE A 77 1.84 9.82 12.93
C ILE A 77 0.96 11.06 12.76
N CYS A 78 0.04 11.00 11.81
CA CYS A 78 -0.85 12.12 11.53
C CYS A 78 -2.03 12.11 12.47
N THR A 79 -1.97 12.91 13.54
CA THR A 79 -3.07 13.09 14.49
C THR A 79 -3.93 14.32 14.19
N SER A 80 -3.55 15.10 13.17
CA SER A 80 -4.28 16.29 12.72
C SER A 80 -4.47 16.29 11.20
N LEU A 81 -5.52 16.98 10.77
CA LEU A 81 -5.81 17.22 9.36
C LEU A 81 -4.94 18.39 8.87
N SER A 82 -3.82 18.09 8.22
CA SER A 82 -2.92 19.10 7.64
C SER A 82 -2.39 18.66 6.27
N ILE A 83 -2.13 19.64 5.40
CA ILE A 83 -1.55 19.38 4.06
C ILE A 83 -0.20 18.67 4.19
N ASP A 84 0.62 19.02 5.18
CA ASP A 84 1.91 18.37 5.39
C ASP A 84 1.75 16.88 5.73
N CYS A 85 0.71 16.54 6.50
CA CYS A 85 0.35 15.15 6.76
C CYS A 85 -0.08 14.42 5.48
N VAL A 86 -0.97 15.03 4.68
CA VAL A 86 -1.42 14.47 3.39
C VAL A 86 -0.22 14.20 2.49
N VAL A 87 0.66 15.20 2.30
CA VAL A 87 1.86 15.09 1.46
C VAL A 87 2.82 14.05 2.01
N SER A 88 3.00 13.98 3.34
CA SER A 88 3.90 12.99 3.95
C SER A 88 3.49 11.56 3.61
N GLN A 89 2.19 11.25 3.59
CA GLN A 89 1.69 9.91 3.31
C GLN A 89 1.52 9.61 1.82
N THR A 90 1.69 10.60 0.94
CA THR A 90 1.47 10.46 -0.51
C THR A 90 2.70 10.80 -1.35
N SER A 91 3.79 11.25 -0.73
CA SER A 91 5.05 11.60 -1.39
C SER A 91 5.78 10.45 -2.11
N GLY A 92 5.39 9.19 -1.92
CA GLY A 92 6.02 8.05 -2.60
C GLY A 92 7.43 7.70 -2.13
N TYR A 93 7.88 8.26 -1.01
CA TYR A 93 9.12 7.83 -0.40
C TYR A 93 8.97 6.45 0.23
N ASP A 94 9.93 5.59 -0.08
CA ASP A 94 10.20 4.37 0.68
C ASP A 94 10.61 4.75 2.11
N ASN A 95 9.84 4.28 3.08
CA ASN A 95 10.06 4.54 4.50
C ASN A 95 10.58 3.31 5.26
N GLY A 96 11.00 2.27 4.54
CA GLY A 96 11.63 1.09 5.14
C GLY A 96 10.67 0.15 5.89
N ILE A 97 9.35 0.35 5.80
CA ILE A 97 8.35 -0.59 6.31
C ILE A 97 7.56 -1.19 5.15
N TYR A 98 7.39 -2.51 5.18
CA TYR A 98 6.92 -3.27 4.03
C TYR A 98 5.88 -4.33 4.41
N PRO A 99 4.97 -4.69 3.49
CA PRO A 99 3.91 -5.66 3.72
C PRO A 99 4.46 -7.08 3.70
N GLN A 100 4.15 -7.86 4.74
CA GLN A 100 4.55 -9.27 4.80
C GLN A 100 3.79 -10.10 3.76
N GLY A 101 4.50 -11.00 3.09
CA GLY A 101 3.93 -11.91 2.09
C GLY A 101 3.89 -11.36 0.67
N VAL A 102 4.34 -10.12 0.46
CA VAL A 102 4.44 -9.49 -0.86
C VAL A 102 5.89 -9.57 -1.35
N ARG A 103 6.09 -9.93 -2.62
CA ARG A 103 7.43 -9.99 -3.19
C ARG A 103 7.95 -8.59 -3.52
N THR A 104 9.24 -8.38 -3.35
CA THR A 104 9.89 -7.06 -3.50
C THR A 104 9.83 -6.48 -4.92
N TYR A 105 9.59 -7.31 -5.95
CA TYR A 105 9.49 -6.85 -7.34
C TYR A 105 8.10 -6.30 -7.70
N PHE A 106 7.10 -6.44 -6.84
CA PHE A 106 5.80 -5.83 -7.11
C PHE A 106 5.92 -4.31 -7.04
N SER A 107 5.37 -3.60 -8.04
CA SER A 107 5.47 -2.13 -8.16
C SER A 107 4.93 -1.38 -6.95
N TRP A 108 4.06 -2.01 -6.16
CA TRP A 108 3.42 -1.44 -4.99
C TRP A 108 4.07 -1.86 -3.66
N TYR A 109 5.11 -2.70 -3.67
CA TYR A 109 5.72 -3.23 -2.45
C TYR A 109 6.17 -2.13 -1.48
N ALA A 110 6.81 -1.06 -1.99
CA ALA A 110 7.24 0.08 -1.18
C ALA A 110 6.11 1.10 -0.88
N GLY A 111 4.92 0.91 -1.45
CA GLY A 111 3.83 1.89 -1.43
C GLY A 111 4.10 3.12 -2.30
N GLY A 112 3.20 4.10 -2.24
CA GLY A 112 3.34 5.39 -2.94
C GLY A 112 2.51 5.56 -4.22
N PRO A 113 2.32 6.82 -4.67
CA PRO A 113 1.36 7.19 -5.71
C PRO A 113 1.79 6.72 -7.10
N ALA A 114 3.09 6.44 -7.29
CA ALA A 114 3.65 5.96 -8.54
C ALA A 114 3.34 4.49 -8.83
N ALA A 115 2.65 3.76 -7.93
CA ALA A 115 2.43 2.33 -8.07
C ALA A 115 1.67 1.93 -9.35
N THR A 116 0.85 2.81 -9.94
CA THR A 116 -0.01 2.46 -11.09
C THR A 116 0.03 3.43 -12.28
N GLY A 117 0.50 4.67 -12.11
CA GLY A 117 0.62 5.65 -13.21
C GLY A 117 -0.70 6.20 -13.78
N ASN A 118 -1.87 5.79 -13.27
CA ASN A 118 -3.20 6.19 -13.79
C ASN A 118 -3.81 7.35 -12.99
N ILE A 119 -3.06 8.44 -12.84
CA ILE A 119 -3.46 9.59 -12.02
C ILE A 119 -4.73 10.27 -12.57
N ALA A 120 -4.87 10.35 -13.89
CA ALA A 120 -6.05 10.90 -14.55
C ALA A 120 -7.09 9.80 -14.79
N SER A 121 -8.36 10.14 -14.60
CA SER A 121 -9.46 9.22 -14.93
C SER A 121 -9.54 9.01 -16.44
N PRO A 122 -9.69 7.77 -16.95
CA PRO A 122 -9.96 7.56 -18.36
C PRO A 122 -11.28 8.24 -18.76
N SER A 123 -11.33 8.80 -19.97
CA SER A 123 -12.41 9.72 -20.39
C SER A 123 -13.82 9.12 -20.35
N ASN A 124 -13.93 7.79 -20.44
CA ASN A 124 -15.20 7.06 -20.42
C ASN A 124 -15.54 6.42 -19.06
N PHE A 125 -14.82 6.78 -18.00
CA PHE A 125 -15.05 6.28 -16.65
C PHE A 125 -15.86 7.30 -15.85
N SER A 126 -16.85 6.81 -15.10
CA SER A 126 -17.83 7.63 -14.36
C SER A 126 -17.89 7.31 -12.86
N SER A 127 -16.99 6.47 -12.38
CA SER A 127 -17.06 5.96 -11.01
C SER A 127 -15.68 5.72 -10.41
N LEU A 128 -15.59 5.72 -9.08
CA LEU A 128 -14.40 5.27 -8.37
C LEU A 128 -14.77 4.48 -7.12
N THR A 129 -13.79 3.76 -6.59
CA THR A 129 -13.86 3.14 -5.28
C THR A 129 -12.59 3.46 -4.50
N GLY A 130 -12.74 4.19 -3.40
CA GLY A 130 -11.70 4.30 -2.40
C GLY A 130 -11.57 2.98 -1.64
N TRP A 131 -10.33 2.56 -1.45
CA TRP A 131 -9.98 1.36 -0.70
C TRP A 131 -8.83 1.59 0.28
N GLY A 132 -8.69 0.68 1.23
CA GLY A 132 -7.53 0.57 2.10
C GLY A 132 -7.04 -0.86 2.19
N GLN A 133 -5.79 -1.01 2.65
CA GLN A 133 -5.16 -2.31 2.89
C GLN A 133 -4.43 -2.31 4.22
N ILE A 134 -4.51 -3.43 4.93
CA ILE A 134 -3.77 -3.67 6.17
C ILE A 134 -2.95 -4.94 6.01
N TYR A 135 -1.69 -4.89 6.44
CA TYR A 135 -0.75 -6.02 6.44
C TYR A 135 -0.04 -6.14 7.78
N PRO A 136 0.40 -7.37 8.15
CA PRO A 136 1.52 -7.52 9.06
C PRO A 136 2.79 -6.92 8.45
N GLN A 137 3.64 -6.29 9.27
CA GLN A 137 4.91 -5.73 8.81
C GLN A 137 5.98 -6.83 8.64
N VAL A 138 6.79 -6.73 7.58
CA VAL A 138 7.96 -7.60 7.37
C VAL A 138 8.95 -7.52 8.55
N GLY A 139 9.51 -8.68 8.91
CA GLY A 139 10.64 -8.77 9.84
C GLY A 139 10.28 -8.64 11.33
N VAL A 140 8.99 -8.55 11.65
CA VAL A 140 8.49 -8.48 13.03
C VAL A 140 7.36 -9.47 13.22
N SER A 141 7.25 -10.06 14.42
CA SER A 141 6.15 -10.94 14.76
C SER A 141 4.84 -10.14 14.83
N ASN A 142 3.74 -10.73 14.35
CA ASN A 142 2.40 -10.17 14.49
C ASN A 142 1.55 -11.06 15.41
N VAL A 143 0.71 -10.43 16.23
CA VAL A 143 -0.33 -11.09 17.02
C VAL A 143 -1.71 -10.76 16.45
N ALA A 144 -2.70 -11.58 16.80
CA ALA A 144 -4.09 -11.29 16.48
C ALA A 144 -4.55 -10.03 17.24
N ALA A 145 -5.26 -9.15 16.56
CA ALA A 145 -5.74 -7.88 17.08
C ALA A 145 -7.00 -7.44 16.33
N SER A 146 -7.65 -6.38 16.80
CA SER A 146 -8.72 -5.70 16.07
C SER A 146 -8.25 -4.36 15.52
N VAL A 147 -8.66 -4.03 14.30
CA VAL A 147 -8.47 -2.72 13.68
C VAL A 147 -9.81 -2.00 13.64
N TYR A 148 -9.80 -0.70 13.93
CA TYR A 148 -10.99 0.14 13.93
C TYR A 148 -10.84 1.25 12.90
N LEU A 149 -11.80 1.34 11.98
CA LEU A 149 -11.88 2.34 10.92
C LEU A 149 -13.04 3.30 11.18
N LYS A 150 -12.80 4.60 11.09
CA LYS A 150 -13.87 5.61 11.11
C LYS A 150 -13.58 6.79 10.20
N ASP A 151 -14.64 7.57 9.92
CA ASP A 151 -14.60 8.79 9.11
C ASP A 151 -13.98 8.61 7.71
N TYR A 152 -14.20 7.45 7.07
CA TYR A 152 -13.67 7.21 5.74
C TYR A 152 -14.47 7.98 4.68
N ARG A 153 -13.83 8.97 4.05
CA ARG A 153 -14.42 9.81 3.00
C ARG A 153 -13.52 9.83 1.77
N VAL A 154 -14.14 9.90 0.60
CA VAL A 154 -13.47 9.97 -0.71
C VAL A 154 -14.05 11.13 -1.50
N TYR A 155 -13.17 11.99 -1.99
CA TYR A 155 -13.46 13.16 -2.80
C TYR A 155 -12.78 13.07 -4.16
N VAL A 156 -13.42 13.64 -5.17
CA VAL A 156 -12.80 13.93 -6.46
C VAL A 156 -12.68 15.44 -6.63
N HIS A 157 -11.57 15.89 -7.21
CA HIS A 157 -11.39 17.26 -7.64
C HIS A 157 -11.84 17.39 -9.10
N LEU A 158 -12.63 18.42 -9.39
CA LEU A 158 -13.21 18.63 -10.71
C LEU A 158 -12.30 19.49 -11.58
N THR A 159 -12.34 19.27 -12.90
CA THR A 159 -11.63 20.11 -13.88
C THR A 159 -12.15 21.54 -13.93
N SER A 160 -13.40 21.76 -13.51
CA SER A 160 -14.00 23.08 -13.30
C SER A 160 -13.58 23.76 -11.99
N GLY A 161 -12.76 23.08 -11.17
CA GLY A 161 -12.40 23.49 -9.81
C GLY A 161 -13.34 22.91 -8.75
N GLY A 162 -12.82 22.82 -7.53
CA GLY A 162 -13.56 22.38 -6.35
C GLY A 162 -13.64 20.86 -6.15
N TRP A 163 -14.06 20.49 -4.94
CA TRP A 163 -14.11 19.11 -4.46
C TRP A 163 -15.53 18.60 -4.36
N GLN A 164 -15.78 17.41 -4.91
CA GLN A 164 -17.04 16.68 -4.78
C GLN A 164 -16.83 15.45 -3.88
N LEU A 165 -17.61 15.35 -2.80
CA LEU A 165 -17.70 14.13 -1.99
C LEU A 165 -18.45 13.06 -2.81
N VAL A 166 -17.84 11.89 -2.94
CA VAL A 166 -18.37 10.81 -3.78
C VAL A 166 -18.55 9.51 -3.02
N GLN A 167 -17.87 9.32 -1.88
CA GLN A 167 -18.14 8.24 -0.93
C GLN A 167 -17.92 8.72 0.51
N ASP A 168 -18.80 8.31 1.43
CA ASP A 168 -18.78 8.71 2.84
C ASP A 168 -19.29 7.58 3.73
N GLN A 169 -18.43 7.07 4.63
CA GLN A 169 -18.76 6.04 5.62
C GLN A 169 -20.00 6.37 6.47
N ALA A 170 -20.34 7.65 6.66
CA ALA A 170 -21.55 8.03 7.39
C ALA A 170 -22.84 7.54 6.72
N THR A 171 -22.82 7.33 5.39
CA THR A 171 -23.99 6.90 4.59
C THR A 171 -23.72 5.68 3.71
N ASN A 172 -22.46 5.24 3.65
CA ASN A 172 -22.00 4.14 2.82
C ASN A 172 -21.41 3.04 3.70
N SER A 173 -21.64 1.78 3.32
CA SER A 173 -21.09 0.64 4.05
C SER A 173 -19.62 0.45 3.73
N ILE A 174 -18.89 -0.15 4.68
CA ILE A 174 -17.54 -0.67 4.41
C ILE A 174 -17.67 -2.14 4.03
N GLY A 175 -17.26 -2.46 2.81
CA GLY A 175 -17.04 -3.83 2.34
C GLY A 175 -15.58 -4.22 2.44
N GLY A 176 -15.28 -5.50 2.24
CA GLY A 176 -13.89 -5.97 2.22
C GLY A 176 -13.75 -7.48 2.32
N ARG A 177 -12.55 -7.97 2.00
CA ARG A 177 -12.18 -9.38 2.10
C ARG A 177 -10.74 -9.55 2.55
N ARG A 178 -10.45 -10.74 3.05
CA ARG A 178 -9.08 -11.15 3.36
C ARG A 178 -8.46 -11.82 2.15
N TYR A 179 -7.50 -11.19 1.51
CA TYR A 179 -6.82 -11.74 0.34
C TYR A 179 -5.52 -12.43 0.74
N VAL A 180 -5.08 -13.40 -0.08
CA VAL A 180 -3.66 -13.80 -0.07
C VAL A 180 -2.81 -12.55 -0.22
N ALA A 181 -1.71 -12.46 0.54
CA ALA A 181 -0.96 -11.21 0.71
C ALA A 181 -0.58 -10.51 -0.61
N ASP A 182 -0.26 -11.24 -1.66
CA ASP A 182 0.12 -10.67 -2.96
C ASP A 182 -1.04 -10.56 -3.97
N PHE A 183 -2.29 -10.77 -3.52
CA PHE A 183 -3.51 -10.87 -4.34
C PHE A 183 -3.47 -11.97 -5.41
N SER A 184 -2.59 -12.96 -5.27
CA SER A 184 -2.46 -14.05 -6.26
C SER A 184 -3.79 -14.75 -6.52
N ASN A 185 -4.08 -14.93 -7.81
CA ASN A 185 -5.30 -15.56 -8.33
C ASN A 185 -6.62 -14.95 -7.83
N ASN A 186 -6.59 -13.71 -7.32
CA ASN A 186 -7.75 -13.08 -6.68
C ASN A 186 -8.33 -13.92 -5.53
N SER A 187 -7.50 -14.74 -4.89
CA SER A 187 -7.90 -15.67 -3.84
C SER A 187 -8.16 -14.93 -2.53
N SER A 188 -9.33 -15.14 -1.94
CA SER A 188 -9.74 -14.49 -0.70
C SER A 188 -10.68 -15.35 0.14
N SER A 189 -10.80 -14.98 1.41
CA SER A 189 -11.83 -15.44 2.33
C SER A 189 -12.65 -14.25 2.85
N GLU A 190 -13.76 -14.56 3.51
CA GLU A 190 -14.52 -13.55 4.25
C GLU A 190 -13.66 -12.84 5.30
N MET A 191 -13.96 -11.56 5.51
CA MET A 191 -13.36 -10.72 6.54
C MET A 191 -14.45 -10.28 7.52
N SER A 192 -14.14 -10.31 8.82
CA SER A 192 -15.11 -9.86 9.82
C SER A 192 -15.22 -8.34 9.78
N LEU A 193 -16.41 -7.82 9.47
CA LEU A 193 -16.71 -6.39 9.46
C LEU A 193 -17.88 -6.12 10.41
N VAL A 194 -17.63 -5.44 11.53
CA VAL A 194 -18.64 -5.18 12.56
C VAL A 194 -18.75 -3.69 12.83
N VAL A 195 -19.87 -3.10 12.43
CA VAL A 195 -20.22 -1.71 12.77
C VAL A 195 -20.39 -1.59 14.29
N GLN A 196 -19.70 -0.63 14.88
CA GLN A 196 -19.74 -0.32 16.30
C GLN A 196 -20.78 0.77 16.60
N PRO A 197 -21.21 0.93 17.87
CA PRO A 197 -22.18 1.97 18.25
C PRO A 197 -21.76 3.41 17.91
N ASP A 198 -20.45 3.68 17.82
CA ASP A 198 -19.90 4.99 17.46
C ASP A 198 -19.78 5.21 15.94
N GLY A 199 -20.30 4.28 15.12
CA GLY A 199 -20.21 4.31 13.66
C GLY A 199 -18.88 3.82 13.08
N SER A 200 -17.89 3.51 13.93
CA SER A 200 -16.65 2.87 13.46
C SER A 200 -16.91 1.44 13.00
N VAL A 201 -16.03 0.92 12.15
CA VAL A 201 -16.05 -0.47 11.69
C VAL A 201 -14.87 -1.20 12.30
N ARG A 202 -15.15 -2.27 13.04
CA ARG A 202 -14.15 -3.18 13.58
C ARG A 202 -13.87 -4.31 12.59
N MET A 203 -12.59 -4.54 12.33
CA MET A 203 -12.01 -5.62 11.53
C MET A 203 -11.08 -6.47 12.38
N ASP A 204 -10.97 -7.76 12.13
CA ASP A 204 -9.92 -8.60 12.69
C ASP A 204 -8.60 -8.41 11.93
N SER A 205 -7.44 -8.48 12.57
CA SER A 205 -6.16 -8.31 11.88
C SER A 205 -5.87 -9.46 10.91
N PRO A 206 -5.19 -9.21 9.77
CA PRO A 206 -4.77 -10.27 8.87
C PRO A 206 -3.72 -11.17 9.52
N ALA A 207 -3.82 -12.48 9.28
CA ALA A 207 -2.77 -13.43 9.61
C ALA A 207 -1.58 -13.29 8.64
N SER A 208 -0.43 -13.86 9.01
CA SER A 208 0.73 -13.91 8.12
C SER A 208 0.39 -14.61 6.80
N GLY A 209 0.82 -14.06 5.67
CA GLY A 209 0.49 -14.55 4.32
C GLY A 209 -0.84 -14.03 3.77
N TYR A 210 -1.57 -13.19 4.52
CA TYR A 210 -2.79 -12.54 4.09
C TYR A 210 -2.74 -11.02 4.28
N ASN A 211 -3.63 -10.33 3.60
CA ASN A 211 -3.96 -8.94 3.84
C ASN A 211 -5.45 -8.78 4.08
N ASN A 212 -5.82 -7.69 4.73
CA ASN A 212 -7.19 -7.22 4.72
C ASN A 212 -7.30 -6.09 3.71
N HIS A 213 -8.13 -6.28 2.69
CA HIS A 213 -8.46 -5.25 1.72
C HIS A 213 -9.92 -4.84 1.90
N PHE A 214 -10.16 -3.56 2.12
CA PHE A 214 -11.49 -3.01 2.38
C PHE A 214 -11.77 -1.81 1.48
N TRP A 215 -13.04 -1.51 1.25
CA TRP A 215 -13.49 -0.45 0.37
C TRP A 215 -14.85 0.11 0.80
N ILE A 216 -15.17 1.32 0.35
CA ILE A 216 -16.50 1.91 0.57
C ILE A 216 -17.46 1.41 -0.52
N GLU A 217 -18.68 1.05 -0.13
CA GLU A 217 -19.79 0.68 -1.01
C GLU A 217 -21.04 1.55 -0.75
N PRO A 218 -21.76 1.97 -1.80
CA PRO A 218 -21.53 1.70 -3.21
C PRO A 218 -20.35 2.52 -3.77
N ARG A 219 -19.96 2.25 -5.03
CA ARG A 219 -18.96 3.06 -5.73
C ARG A 219 -19.42 4.51 -5.86
N GLY A 220 -18.49 5.45 -5.71
CA GLY A 220 -18.77 6.86 -5.93
C GLY A 220 -18.96 7.17 -7.41
N SER A 221 -19.76 8.17 -7.76
CA SER A 221 -20.06 8.56 -9.14
C SER A 221 -19.68 10.01 -9.45
N TYR A 222 -19.22 10.24 -10.67
CA TYR A 222 -18.90 11.57 -11.19
C TYR A 222 -19.15 11.61 -12.71
N ALA A 223 -19.19 12.81 -13.30
CA ALA A 223 -19.36 12.95 -14.74
C ALA A 223 -18.07 12.52 -15.49
N PRO A 224 -18.15 11.68 -16.54
CA PRO A 224 -16.97 11.27 -17.30
C PRO A 224 -16.12 12.46 -17.79
N GLY A 225 -14.80 12.34 -17.66
CA GLY A 225 -13.86 13.37 -18.13
C GLY A 225 -13.81 14.66 -17.29
N THR A 226 -14.50 14.72 -16.14
CA THR A 226 -14.52 15.93 -15.29
C THR A 226 -13.60 15.87 -14.08
N VAL A 227 -12.83 14.80 -13.88
CA VAL A 227 -12.01 14.61 -12.66
C VAL A 227 -10.51 14.73 -12.98
N ASN A 228 -9.79 15.54 -12.20
CA ASN A 228 -8.35 15.72 -12.30
C ASN A 228 -7.60 15.53 -10.97
N GLY A 229 -8.30 15.12 -9.90
CA GLY A 229 -7.70 14.83 -8.60
C GLY A 229 -8.56 13.90 -7.77
N VAL A 230 -7.92 13.15 -6.89
CA VAL A 230 -8.57 12.31 -5.88
C VAL A 230 -7.99 12.65 -4.53
N PHE A 231 -8.82 12.63 -3.50
CA PHE A 231 -8.41 12.74 -2.11
C PHE A 231 -9.27 11.80 -1.27
N SER A 232 -8.63 11.04 -0.39
CA SER A 232 -9.34 10.27 0.62
C SER A 232 -8.70 10.43 1.98
N LEU A 233 -9.54 10.41 3.01
CA LEU A 233 -9.10 10.37 4.39
C LEU A 233 -9.87 9.31 5.17
N ALA A 234 -9.23 8.71 6.15
CA ALA A 234 -9.89 7.91 7.18
C ALA A 234 -9.07 7.96 8.47
N GLN A 235 -9.65 7.52 9.57
CA GLN A 235 -8.93 7.28 10.82
C GLN A 235 -8.86 5.77 11.11
N LEU A 236 -7.66 5.28 11.43
CA LEU A 236 -7.44 3.91 11.89
C LEU A 236 -6.75 3.89 13.25
N ARG A 237 -7.02 2.83 14.00
CA ARG A 237 -6.21 2.35 15.13
C ARG A 237 -6.27 0.83 15.23
N THR A 238 -5.30 0.24 15.90
CA THR A 238 -5.36 -1.15 16.41
C THR A 238 -5.74 -1.13 17.90
N ASP A 239 -6.19 -2.24 18.48
CA ASP A 239 -6.28 -2.40 19.94
C ASP A 239 -4.96 -2.90 20.57
N ASP A 240 -4.06 -3.47 19.75
CA ASP A 240 -2.75 -3.96 20.20
C ASP A 240 -1.62 -3.47 19.27
N ALA A 241 -0.69 -2.68 19.82
CA ALA A 241 0.48 -2.20 19.09
C ALA A 241 1.49 -3.31 18.75
N SER A 242 1.48 -4.42 19.50
CA SER A 242 2.31 -5.59 19.23
C SER A 242 1.83 -6.40 18.01
N ALA A 243 0.64 -6.07 17.48
CA ALA A 243 0.16 -6.61 16.21
C ALA A 243 1.04 -6.21 15.02
N ASN A 244 1.85 -5.16 15.16
CA ASN A 244 2.80 -4.69 14.14
C ASN A 244 2.18 -4.55 12.75
N LEU A 245 1.01 -3.93 12.69
CA LEU A 245 0.26 -3.73 11.46
C LEU A 245 0.68 -2.43 10.77
N ILE A 246 0.71 -2.48 9.45
CA ILE A 246 0.85 -1.31 8.58
C ILE A 246 -0.38 -1.21 7.68
N ALA A 247 -0.73 0.00 7.28
CA ALA A 247 -1.79 0.23 6.32
C ALA A 247 -1.45 1.33 5.33
N ASN A 248 -2.15 1.33 4.21
CA ASN A 248 -2.21 2.43 3.28
C ASN A 248 -3.62 2.52 2.66
N PHE A 249 -3.82 3.60 1.93
CA PHE A 249 -5.07 3.92 1.27
C PHE A 249 -4.81 4.18 -0.21
N GLY A 250 -5.79 3.88 -1.04
CA GLY A 250 -5.75 4.11 -2.47
C GLY A 250 -7.14 4.19 -3.04
N ALA A 251 -7.21 4.16 -4.36
CA ALA A 251 -8.47 4.11 -5.07
C ALA A 251 -8.30 3.45 -6.43
N ASP A 252 -9.41 2.96 -6.97
CA ASP A 252 -9.53 2.45 -8.33
C ASP A 252 -10.53 3.29 -9.12
N TRP A 253 -10.20 3.61 -10.37
CA TRP A 253 -11.21 4.10 -11.31
C TRP A 253 -12.16 2.97 -11.65
N TRP A 254 -13.43 3.26 -11.90
CA TRP A 254 -14.40 2.30 -12.40
C TRP A 254 -15.15 2.83 -13.61
N ARG A 255 -15.35 1.97 -14.61
CA ARG A 255 -16.08 2.36 -15.85
C ARG A 255 -17.42 2.99 -15.50
N ASP A 256 -18.15 2.34 -14.61
CA ASP A 256 -19.40 2.82 -14.03
C ASP A 256 -19.66 2.13 -12.68
N THR A 257 -20.74 2.51 -12.02
CA THR A 257 -21.11 2.01 -10.68
C THR A 257 -21.45 0.52 -10.65
N SER A 258 -21.73 -0.09 -11.80
CA SER A 258 -22.14 -1.50 -11.94
C SER A 258 -21.10 -2.38 -12.65
N ALA A 259 -20.05 -1.78 -13.20
CA ALA A 259 -19.06 -2.47 -14.01
C ALA A 259 -18.45 -3.67 -13.27
N PRO A 260 -18.34 -4.85 -13.90
CA PRO A 260 -17.72 -6.00 -13.28
C PRO A 260 -16.20 -5.81 -13.21
N TYR A 261 -15.57 -6.45 -12.21
CA TYR A 261 -14.13 -6.66 -12.21
C TYR A 261 -13.75 -7.43 -13.49
N LEU A 262 -12.83 -6.88 -14.27
CA LEU A 262 -12.46 -7.44 -15.56
C LEU A 262 -10.95 -7.31 -15.77
N TYR A 263 -10.25 -8.45 -15.66
CA TYR A 263 -8.83 -8.57 -15.93
C TYR A 263 -8.61 -9.37 -17.22
N LEU A 264 -8.08 -8.73 -18.25
CA LEU A 264 -7.85 -9.34 -19.56
C LEU A 264 -6.43 -9.03 -20.03
N ASN A 265 -5.71 -10.07 -20.44
CA ASN A 265 -4.36 -9.95 -21.02
C ASN A 265 -3.38 -9.11 -20.18
N GLY A 266 -3.44 -9.26 -18.85
CA GLY A 266 -2.56 -8.53 -17.95
C GLY A 266 -3.08 -7.17 -17.49
N VAL A 267 -4.27 -6.75 -17.93
CA VAL A 267 -4.77 -5.37 -17.75
C VAL A 267 -6.13 -5.35 -17.05
N PHE A 268 -6.27 -4.43 -16.09
CA PHE A 268 -7.55 -4.09 -15.46
C PHE A 268 -8.37 -3.18 -16.39
N VAL A 269 -9.34 -3.75 -17.08
CA VAL A 269 -10.09 -3.06 -18.16
C VAL A 269 -11.14 -2.12 -17.61
N ASN A 270 -11.81 -2.52 -16.52
CA ASN A 270 -12.89 -1.75 -15.90
C ASN A 270 -12.50 -1.12 -14.57
N ASN A 271 -11.33 -1.48 -14.01
CA ASN A 271 -10.90 -1.04 -12.69
C ASN A 271 -9.39 -0.72 -12.58
N PRO A 272 -8.81 0.12 -13.45
CA PRO A 272 -7.40 0.48 -13.31
C PRO A 272 -7.18 1.23 -12.00
N GLY A 273 -6.21 0.75 -11.21
CA GLY A 273 -5.83 1.40 -9.95
C GLY A 273 -5.25 2.79 -10.17
N ILE A 274 -5.63 3.75 -9.32
CA ILE A 274 -5.20 5.16 -9.38
C ILE A 274 -3.82 5.33 -8.73
N GLY A 275 -3.56 4.55 -7.68
CA GLY A 275 -2.35 4.58 -6.88
C GLY A 275 -2.67 4.33 -5.40
N MET A 276 -1.64 4.45 -4.55
CA MET A 276 -1.79 4.31 -3.11
C MET A 276 -0.87 5.23 -2.34
N GLY A 277 -1.13 5.41 -1.05
CA GLY A 277 -0.22 6.07 -0.13
C GLY A 277 1.00 5.21 0.22
N THR A 278 1.95 5.81 0.93
CA THR A 278 3.03 5.11 1.61
C THR A 278 2.44 4.26 2.76
N TRP A 279 3.13 3.18 3.12
CA TRP A 279 2.79 2.39 4.30
C TRP A 279 2.92 3.21 5.59
N VAL A 280 1.96 3.10 6.49
CA VAL A 280 2.00 3.76 7.81
C VAL A 280 1.69 2.72 8.88
N LYS A 281 2.51 2.66 9.93
CA LYS A 281 2.31 1.76 11.07
C LYS A 281 1.08 2.18 11.88
N LEU A 282 0.23 1.22 12.24
CA LEU A 282 -0.92 1.45 13.10
C LEU A 282 -0.46 1.61 14.56
N THR A 283 -1.17 2.46 15.29
CA THR A 283 -1.02 2.65 16.74
C THR A 283 -2.33 2.36 17.47
N THR A 284 -2.30 2.38 18.80
CA THR A 284 -3.49 2.20 19.63
C THR A 284 -4.38 3.45 19.71
N THR A 285 -3.89 4.58 19.21
CA THR A 285 -4.63 5.83 19.08
C THR A 285 -5.10 6.04 17.65
N TYR A 286 -6.27 6.64 17.47
CA TYR A 286 -6.70 7.02 16.13
C TYR A 286 -5.70 7.98 15.49
N GLN A 287 -5.32 7.66 14.27
CA GLN A 287 -4.50 8.49 13.41
C GLN A 287 -5.11 8.53 12.01
N TYR A 288 -4.87 9.64 11.31
CA TYR A 288 -5.32 9.83 9.94
C TYR A 288 -4.44 9.08 8.95
N PHE A 289 -5.14 8.50 7.97
CA PHE A 289 -4.57 7.95 6.76
C PHE A 289 -5.09 8.76 5.58
N PHE A 290 -4.19 9.13 4.68
CA PHE A 290 -4.50 9.96 3.52
C PHE A 290 -4.02 9.30 2.23
N PHE A 291 -4.78 9.53 1.17
CA PHE A 291 -4.34 9.32 -0.19
C PHE A 291 -4.75 10.52 -1.04
N THR A 292 -3.89 10.94 -1.95
CA THR A 292 -4.22 11.94 -2.96
C THR A 292 -3.34 11.78 -4.18
N THR A 293 -3.89 12.20 -5.32
CA THR A 293 -3.13 12.36 -6.55
C THR A 293 -2.62 13.79 -6.78
N MET A 294 -3.02 14.74 -5.92
CA MET A 294 -2.64 16.15 -6.05
C MET A 294 -1.28 16.43 -5.40
N THR A 295 -0.51 17.32 -6.02
CA THR A 295 0.76 17.80 -5.47
C THR A 295 0.53 18.74 -4.27
N LYS A 296 1.59 18.99 -3.49
CA LYS A 296 1.54 19.95 -2.38
C LYS A 296 1.03 21.33 -2.82
N SER A 297 1.53 21.85 -3.95
CA SER A 297 1.12 23.17 -4.45
C SER A 297 -0.35 23.19 -4.87
N GLN A 298 -0.83 22.11 -5.49
CA GLN A 298 -2.24 21.97 -5.86
C GLN A 298 -3.14 21.92 -4.61
N LEU A 299 -2.78 21.16 -3.57
CA LEU A 299 -3.52 21.12 -2.30
C LEU A 299 -3.49 22.46 -1.56
N GLN A 300 -2.42 23.24 -1.69
CA GLN A 300 -2.34 24.57 -1.08
C GLN A 300 -3.22 25.59 -1.80
N ALA A 301 -3.35 25.47 -3.13
CA ALA A 301 -4.21 26.33 -3.93
C ALA A 301 -5.69 25.99 -3.74
N GLU A 302 -6.04 24.70 -3.75
CA GLU A 302 -7.41 24.20 -3.64
C GLU A 302 -7.48 23.07 -2.59
N PRO A 303 -7.49 23.41 -1.29
CA PRO A 303 -7.46 22.41 -0.23
C PRO A 303 -8.75 21.57 -0.21
N PRO A 304 -8.65 20.24 0.02
CA PRO A 304 -9.83 19.41 0.19
C PRO A 304 -10.59 19.76 1.47
N PRO A 305 -11.87 19.35 1.58
CA PRO A 305 -12.62 19.49 2.83
C PRO A 305 -11.97 18.65 3.94
N LEU A 306 -11.34 19.34 4.89
CA LEU A 306 -10.69 18.77 6.08
C LEU A 306 -11.55 18.92 7.35
N ARG A 307 -12.89 18.94 7.22
CA ARG A 307 -13.83 19.07 8.34
C ARG A 307 -14.96 18.06 8.16
#